data_AF-F8B1H5-F1
#
_entry.id   AF-F8B1H5-F1
#
_cell.length_a   1.000
_cell.length_b   1.000
_cell.length_c   1.000
_cell.angle_alpha   90.00
_cell.angle_beta   90.00
_cell.angle_gamma   90.00
#
_symmetry.space_group_name_H-M   'P 1'
#
loop_
_entity.id
_entity.type
_entity.pdbx_description
1 polymer ?
#
loop_
_entity_poly.entity_id
_entity_poly.type
_entity_poly.pdbx_seq_one_letter_code
_entity_poly.pdbx_strand_id
1 'polypeptide(L)'
;MVAVTTMKLPVDVRDRLMALATSHGRTLGAELAALVEEAEERNWWRDAKQAAARLQADSERWEDYLREADGWDTTVSDGLGNPVSEWPEYAEERE
;
A
#
# COMPACT_ATOMS: atom_id res chain seq x y z
N MET A 1 -10.19 17.47 21.42
CA MET A 1 -9.24 17.09 22.48
C MET A 1 -8.95 15.61 22.30
N VAL A 2 -7.69 15.20 22.16
CA VAL A 2 -7.35 13.77 22.00
C VAL A 2 -7.45 13.09 23.36
N ALA A 3 -8.23 12.03 23.47
CA ALA A 3 -8.33 11.25 24.71
C ALA A 3 -7.08 10.38 24.86
N VAL A 4 -6.41 10.46 26.01
CA VAL A 4 -5.23 9.65 26.32
C VAL A 4 -5.62 8.58 27.34
N THR A 5 -5.12 7.37 27.13
CA THR A 5 -5.29 6.24 28.05
C THR A 5 -3.93 5.59 28.33
N THR A 6 -3.91 4.67 29.30
CA THR A 6 -2.71 3.92 29.67
C THR A 6 -2.98 2.42 29.52
N MET A 7 -1.98 1.68 29.03
CA MET A 7 -2.04 0.21 28.94
C MET A 7 -0.83 -0.40 29.64
N LYS A 8 -0.99 -1.61 30.18
CA LYS A 8 0.12 -2.37 30.75
C LYS A 8 0.79 -3.17 29.63
N LEU A 9 2.12 -3.12 29.60
CA LEU A 9 2.96 -3.86 28.67
C LEU A 9 4.03 -4.63 29.46
N PRO A 10 4.48 -5.79 28.98
CA PRO A 10 5.74 -6.37 29.43
C PRO A 10 6.88 -5.36 29.31
N VAL A 11 7.81 -5.39 30.28
CA VAL A 11 8.94 -4.45 30.37
C VAL A 11 9.79 -4.50 29.12
N ASP A 12 10.08 -5.69 28.62
CA ASP A 12 10.86 -5.93 27.40
C ASP A 12 10.19 -5.35 26.15
N VAL A 13 8.86 -5.45 26.04
CA VAL A 13 8.10 -4.89 24.91
C VAL A 13 8.15 -3.37 24.92
N ARG A 14 7.93 -2.75 26.10
CA ARG A 14 8.05 -1.30 26.25
C ARG A 14 9.46 -0.82 25.90
N ASP A 15 10.50 -1.52 26.33
CA ASP A 15 11.88 -1.11 26.10
C ASP A 15 12.26 -1.20 24.61
N ARG A 16 11.77 -2.24 23.91
CA ARG A 16 11.89 -2.35 22.45
C ARG A 16 11.14 -1.24 21.72
N LEU A 17 9.91 -0.93 22.14
CA LEU A 17 9.13 0.16 21.58
C LEU A 17 9.84 1.52 21.79
N MET A 18 10.48 1.71 22.95
CA MET A 18 11.25 2.92 23.26
C MET A 18 12.50 3.05 22.38
N ALA A 19 13.20 1.93 22.13
CA ALA A 19 14.34 1.91 21.22
C ALA A 19 13.92 2.31 19.79
N LEU A 20 12.81 1.76 19.29
CA LEU A 20 12.25 2.10 17.97
C LEU A 20 11.82 3.57 17.90
N ALA A 21 11.11 4.06 18.91
CA ALA A 21 10.68 5.45 18.98
C ALA A 21 11.89 6.40 18.96
N THR A 22 12.97 6.04 19.67
CA THR A 22 14.22 6.80 19.69
C THR A 22 14.89 6.80 18.33
N SER A 23 15.01 5.66 17.66
CA SER A 23 15.63 5.57 16.33
C SER A 23 14.83 6.33 15.27
N HIS A 24 13.51 6.38 15.38
CA HIS A 24 12.64 7.09 14.45
C HIS A 24 12.42 8.57 14.82
N GLY A 25 12.96 9.04 15.95
CA GLY A 25 12.77 10.42 16.43
C GLY A 25 11.33 10.74 16.82
N ARG A 26 10.57 9.75 17.31
CA ARG A 26 9.15 9.84 17.65
C ARG A 26 8.91 9.71 19.15
N THR A 27 7.76 10.17 19.61
CA THR A 27 7.28 9.83 20.97
C THR A 27 6.83 8.37 21.00
N LEU A 28 6.80 7.75 22.19
CA LEU A 28 6.37 6.36 22.34
C LEU A 28 4.94 6.12 21.83
N GLY A 29 4.03 7.09 22.06
CA GLY A 29 2.65 7.02 21.56
C GLY A 29 2.56 7.17 20.04
N ALA A 30 3.37 8.05 19.44
CA ALA A 30 3.42 8.19 17.99
C ALA A 30 4.02 6.96 17.30
N GLU A 31 5.03 6.35 17.91
CA GLU A 31 5.61 5.11 17.40
C GLU A 31 4.61 3.94 17.51
N LEU A 32 3.88 3.83 18.62
CA LEU A 32 2.83 2.83 18.75
C LEU A 32 1.72 3.02 17.70
N ALA A 33 1.30 4.27 17.45
CA ALA A 33 0.31 4.58 16.42
C ALA A 33 0.81 4.15 15.02
N ALA A 34 2.04 4.50 14.66
CA ALA A 34 2.64 4.12 13.38
C ALA A 34 2.72 2.59 13.21
N LEU A 35 3.08 1.85 14.26
CA LEU A 35 3.12 0.38 14.22
C LEU A 35 1.72 -0.24 14.07
N VAL A 36 0.68 0.39 14.64
CA VAL A 36 -0.71 -0.04 14.44
C VAL A 36 -1.12 0.19 13.00
N GLU A 37 -0.86 1.39 12.44
CA GLU A 37 -1.15 1.72 11.04
C GLU A 37 -0.47 0.73 10.08
N GLU A 38 0.81 0.42 10.31
CA GLU A 38 1.55 -0.55 9.49
C GLU A 38 0.94 -1.96 9.58
N ALA A 39 0.49 -2.38 10.77
CA ALA A 39 -0.16 -3.67 10.96
C ALA A 39 -1.53 -3.73 10.26
N GLU A 40 -2.29 -2.63 10.30
CA GLU A 40 -3.57 -2.49 9.61
C GLU A 40 -3.38 -2.54 8.09
N GLU A 41 -2.41 -1.80 7.55
CA GLU A 41 -2.09 -1.81 6.12
C GLU A 41 -1.68 -3.22 5.66
N ARG A 42 -0.83 -3.90 6.44
CA ARG A 42 -0.39 -5.26 6.14
C ARG A 42 -1.56 -6.26 6.12
N ASN A 43 -2.48 -6.12 7.07
CA ASN A 43 -3.69 -6.95 7.11
C ASN A 43 -4.58 -6.65 5.91
N TRP A 44 -4.78 -5.37 5.58
CA TRP A 44 -5.56 -4.94 4.42
C TRP A 44 -5.00 -5.54 3.12
N TRP A 45 -3.69 -5.45 2.90
CA TRP A 45 -3.04 -6.03 1.72
C TRP A 45 -3.15 -7.55 1.66
N ARG A 46 -3.06 -8.25 2.80
CA ARG A 46 -3.27 -9.69 2.86
C ARG A 46 -4.70 -10.04 2.42
N ASP A 47 -5.67 -9.31 2.91
CA ASP A 47 -7.09 -9.59 2.66
C ASP A 47 -7.44 -9.25 1.19
N ALA A 48 -6.90 -8.16 0.64
CA ALA A 48 -7.00 -7.81 -0.77
C ALA A 48 -6.42 -8.90 -1.68
N LYS A 49 -5.23 -9.43 -1.36
CA LYS A 49 -4.62 -10.54 -2.10
C LYS A 49 -5.47 -11.81 -2.06
N GLN A 50 -6.05 -12.13 -0.89
CA GLN A 50 -6.96 -13.26 -0.78
C GLN A 50 -8.24 -13.06 -1.59
N ALA A 51 -8.80 -11.84 -1.60
CA ALA A 51 -9.98 -11.52 -2.40
C ALA A 51 -9.67 -11.65 -3.91
N ALA A 52 -8.52 -11.14 -4.36
CA ALA A 52 -8.07 -11.30 -5.74
C ALA A 52 -7.89 -12.78 -6.12
N ALA A 53 -7.28 -13.58 -5.24
CA ALA A 53 -7.12 -15.02 -5.47
C ALA A 53 -8.47 -15.76 -5.57
N ARG A 54 -9.47 -15.38 -4.75
CA ARG A 54 -10.84 -15.92 -4.83
C ARG A 54 -11.52 -15.52 -6.14
N LEU A 55 -11.34 -14.27 -6.58
CA LEU A 55 -11.88 -13.79 -7.86
C LEU A 55 -11.27 -14.56 -9.03
N GLN A 56 -9.94 -14.74 -9.06
CA GLN A 56 -9.25 -15.49 -10.13
C GLN A 56 -9.64 -16.97 -10.19
N ALA A 57 -9.99 -17.58 -9.05
CA ALA A 57 -10.44 -18.96 -9.00
C ALA A 57 -11.87 -19.17 -9.54
N ASP A 58 -12.65 -18.10 -9.67
CA ASP A 58 -14.00 -18.08 -10.24
C ASP A 58 -13.91 -17.65 -11.71
N SER A 59 -13.95 -18.62 -12.63
CA SER A 59 -13.69 -18.37 -14.05
C SER A 59 -14.65 -17.38 -14.70
N GLU A 60 -15.94 -17.44 -14.36
CA GLU A 60 -16.95 -16.53 -14.94
C GLU A 60 -16.71 -15.09 -14.47
N ARG A 61 -16.52 -14.90 -13.16
CA ARG A 61 -16.25 -13.57 -12.60
C ARG A 61 -14.89 -13.02 -13.00
N TRP A 62 -13.91 -13.90 -13.23
CA TRP A 62 -12.60 -13.51 -13.71
C TRP A 62 -12.64 -13.04 -15.16
N GLU A 63 -13.36 -13.73 -16.04
CA GLU A 63 -13.57 -13.29 -17.43
C GLU A 63 -14.28 -11.94 -17.51
N ASP A 64 -15.29 -11.72 -16.67
CA ASP A 64 -15.98 -10.44 -16.58
C ASP A 64 -15.04 -9.31 -16.12
N TYR A 65 -14.22 -9.56 -15.09
CA TYR A 65 -13.22 -8.59 -14.63
C TYR A 65 -12.20 -8.26 -15.72
N LEU A 66 -11.70 -9.26 -16.46
CA LEU A 66 -10.76 -9.04 -17.56
C LEU A 66 -11.36 -8.22 -18.69
N ARG A 67 -12.64 -8.46 -19.03
CA ARG A 67 -13.36 -7.68 -20.05
C ARG A 67 -13.54 -6.23 -19.62
N GLU A 68 -13.82 -6.00 -18.34
CA GLU A 68 -13.86 -4.65 -17.79
C GLU A 68 -12.48 -3.99 -17.86
N ALA A 69 -11.42 -4.69 -17.44
CA ALA A 69 -10.05 -4.19 -17.46
C ALA A 69 -9.58 -3.82 -18.88
N ASP A 70 -9.91 -4.62 -19.89
CA ASP A 70 -9.65 -4.32 -21.32
C ASP A 70 -10.33 -3.02 -21.76
N GLY A 71 -11.56 -2.78 -21.30
CA GLY A 71 -12.25 -1.50 -21.52
C GLY A 71 -11.50 -0.31 -20.93
N TRP A 72 -10.93 -0.45 -19.73
CA TRP A 72 -10.13 0.59 -19.07
C TRP A 72 -8.76 0.81 -19.72
N ASP A 73 -8.15 -0.24 -20.29
CA ASP A 73 -6.84 -0.17 -20.94
C ASP A 73 -6.80 0.86 -22.07
N THR A 74 -7.93 1.05 -22.76
CA THR A 74 -8.08 2.07 -23.81
C THR A 74 -7.83 3.51 -23.34
N THR A 75 -7.98 3.78 -22.04
CA THR A 75 -7.82 5.11 -21.42
C THR A 75 -6.47 5.29 -20.72
N VAL A 76 -5.60 4.27 -20.71
CA VAL A 76 -4.35 4.29 -19.94
C VAL A 76 -3.37 5.40 -20.37
N SER A 77 -3.48 5.83 -21.62
CA SER A 77 -2.64 6.89 -22.21
C SER A 77 -3.33 8.25 -22.29
N ASP A 78 -4.54 8.38 -21.75
CA ASP A 78 -5.26 9.65 -21.79
C ASP A 78 -4.52 10.73 -21.00
N GLY A 79 -4.27 11.87 -21.66
CA GLY A 79 -3.51 12.99 -21.08
C GLY A 79 -2.00 12.77 -21.01
N LEU A 80 -1.48 11.61 -21.44
CA LEU A 80 -0.06 11.43 -21.70
C LEU A 80 0.25 11.98 -23.10
N GLY A 81 1.22 12.89 -23.16
CA GLY A 81 1.78 13.39 -24.40
C GLY A 81 2.50 12.31 -25.21
N ASN A 82 2.95 12.63 -26.43
CA ASN A 82 3.82 11.71 -27.16
C ASN A 82 5.25 11.84 -26.61
N PRO A 83 5.79 10.81 -25.91
CA PRO A 83 7.11 10.91 -25.28
C PRO A 83 8.22 11.23 -26.29
N VAL A 84 8.08 10.74 -27.53
CA VAL A 84 9.04 10.97 -28.61
C VAL A 84 9.03 12.43 -29.08
N SER A 85 7.88 13.10 -29.00
CA SER A 85 7.75 14.50 -29.39
C SER A 85 8.10 15.46 -28.26
N GLU A 86 7.88 15.06 -27.01
CA GLU A 86 8.00 15.95 -25.84
C GLU A 86 9.34 15.81 -25.14
N TRP A 87 9.94 14.62 -25.16
CA TRP A 87 11.25 14.34 -24.59
C TRP A 87 12.10 13.46 -25.53
N PRO A 88 12.53 14.02 -26.68
CA PRO A 88 13.24 13.27 -27.72
C PRO A 88 14.54 12.63 -27.23
N GLU A 89 15.16 13.16 -26.18
CA GLU A 89 16.37 12.61 -25.55
C GLU A 89 16.16 11.27 -24.82
N TYR A 90 14.91 10.87 -24.54
CA TYR A 90 14.56 9.56 -23.95
C TYR A 90 13.92 8.59 -24.94
N ALA A 91 13.87 8.94 -26.24
CA ALA A 91 13.22 8.13 -27.26
C ALA A 91 13.99 6.84 -27.62
N GLU A 92 15.27 6.72 -27.25
CA GLU A 92 16.16 5.63 -27.66
C GLU A 92 16.29 4.46 -26.65
N GLU A 93 15.72 4.56 -25.44
CA GLU A 93 15.95 3.56 -24.37
C GLU A 93 14.96 2.38 -24.34
N ARG A 94 14.10 2.20 -25.35
CA ARG A 94 13.15 1.07 -25.40
C ARG A 94 13.29 0.26 -26.68
N GLU A 95 14.14 -0.76 -26.64
CA GLU A 95 14.13 -1.93 -27.53
C GLU A 95 13.62 -3.17 -26.79
#